data_AF-A0A357LG19-F1
#
_entry.id   AF-A0A357LG19-F1
#
_cell.length_a   1.000
_cell.length_b   1.000
_cell.length_c   1.000
_cell.angle_alpha   90.00
_cell.angle_beta   90.00
_cell.angle_gamma   90.00
#
_symmetry.space_group_name_H-M   'P 1'
#
loop_
_entity.id
_entity.type
_entity.pdbx_description
1 polymer ?
#
loop_
_entity_poly.entity_id
_entity_poly.type
_entity_poly.pdbx_seq_one_letter_code
_entity_poly.pdbx_strand_id
1 'polypeptide(L)'
;DADAAQDAPAPPRPKGAEALEALHPAERRLEGFLAAPGEAGAPALAVADGAHNPFFLRAAAHGGALRLQGGDSLVIFHTAPYRAGVVVIARVNAAGEFRWRTETALGRLDEALPDPARPAFIGARPRVEGKVPEPLLVVIDAETGKAATHSLLVE
;
A
#
# COMPACT_ATOMS: atom_id res chain seq x y z
N ASP A 1 46.68 20.42 -1.62
CA ASP A 1 45.87 21.63 -1.86
C ASP A 1 45.18 21.45 -3.21
N ALA A 2 44.04 20.77 -3.35
CA ALA A 2 42.76 20.94 -2.68
C ALA A 2 42.29 22.41 -2.72
N ASP A 3 41.48 22.73 -3.73
CA ASP A 3 40.11 23.28 -3.57
C ASP A 3 39.79 24.36 -4.62
N ALA A 4 39.03 23.98 -5.65
CA ALA A 4 38.30 24.88 -6.54
C ALA A 4 37.39 24.08 -7.49
N ALA A 5 36.41 23.37 -6.95
CA ALA A 5 35.36 22.78 -7.77
C ALA A 5 34.04 22.70 -6.99
N GLN A 6 33.40 23.84 -6.77
CA GLN A 6 32.01 23.89 -6.28
C GLN A 6 31.39 25.27 -6.53
N ASP A 7 30.88 25.48 -7.75
CA ASP A 7 29.71 26.34 -7.97
C ASP A 7 29.02 26.02 -9.30
N ALA A 8 28.70 24.73 -9.51
CA ALA A 8 27.83 24.35 -10.63
C ALA A 8 26.37 24.41 -10.14
N PRO A 9 25.48 25.17 -10.79
CA PRO A 9 24.07 25.20 -10.41
C PRO A 9 23.48 23.79 -10.54
N ALA A 10 22.73 23.37 -9.52
CA ALA A 10 22.06 22.08 -9.51
C ALA A 10 21.20 21.92 -10.79
N PRO A 11 21.23 20.75 -11.46
CA PRO A 11 20.50 20.55 -12.69
C PRO A 11 19.01 20.83 -12.48
N PRO A 12 18.32 21.41 -13.47
CA PRO A 12 16.90 21.71 -13.36
C PRO A 12 16.12 20.42 -13.09
N ARG A 13 15.24 20.45 -12.08
CA ARG A 13 14.35 19.32 -11.77
C ARG A 13 13.54 18.97 -13.03
N PRO A 14 13.56 17.71 -13.49
CA PRO A 14 12.80 17.31 -14.67
C PRO A 14 11.32 17.58 -14.43
N LYS A 15 10.60 17.99 -15.47
CA LYS A 15 9.16 18.31 -15.41
C LYS A 15 8.40 17.40 -16.37
N GLY A 16 7.23 16.93 -15.95
CA GLY A 16 6.35 16.12 -16.81
C GLY A 16 6.86 14.69 -17.00
N ALA A 17 6.76 14.18 -18.23
CA ALA A 17 7.06 12.78 -18.57
C ALA A 17 8.50 12.34 -18.23
N GLU A 18 9.47 13.25 -18.32
CA GLU A 18 10.87 12.98 -17.97
C GLU A 18 11.08 12.80 -16.46
N ALA A 19 10.26 13.44 -15.62
CA ALA A 19 10.27 13.19 -14.18
C ALA A 19 9.74 11.78 -13.86
N LEU A 20 8.80 11.29 -14.69
CA LEU A 20 8.18 9.99 -14.55
C LEU A 20 9.17 8.85 -14.83
N GLU A 21 10.08 9.00 -15.80
CA GLU A 21 11.10 7.97 -16.11
C GLU A 21 12.21 7.88 -15.05
N ALA A 22 12.50 8.99 -14.35
CA ALA A 22 13.48 9.05 -13.26
C ALA A 22 13.00 8.41 -11.95
N LEU A 23 11.71 8.09 -11.85
CA LEU A 23 11.10 7.44 -10.69
C LEU A 23 11.42 5.94 -10.68
N HIS A 24 11.63 5.41 -9.47
CA HIS A 24 11.80 3.98 -9.25
C HIS A 24 10.59 3.23 -9.85
N PRO A 25 10.73 2.01 -10.42
CA PRO A 25 9.62 1.32 -11.09
C PRO A 25 8.33 1.19 -10.25
N ALA A 26 8.47 1.17 -8.92
CA ALA A 26 7.35 1.18 -7.98
C ALA A 26 6.58 2.52 -7.95
N GLU A 27 7.30 3.64 -8.06
CA GLU A 27 6.74 5.00 -8.07
C GLU A 27 6.04 5.29 -9.42
N ARG A 28 6.59 4.81 -10.54
CA ARG A 28 5.89 4.84 -11.84
C ARG A 28 4.57 4.07 -11.83
N ARG A 29 4.52 2.95 -11.12
CA ARG A 29 3.30 2.12 -10.99
C ARG A 29 2.24 2.83 -10.15
N LEU A 30 2.65 3.58 -9.13
CA LEU A 30 1.76 4.40 -8.31
C LEU A 30 1.15 5.56 -9.11
N GLU A 31 1.98 6.30 -9.84
CA GLU A 31 1.50 7.40 -10.71
C GLU A 31 0.57 6.89 -11.83
N GLY A 32 0.90 5.75 -12.45
CA GLY A 32 0.00 5.11 -13.43
C GLY A 32 -1.31 4.61 -12.83
N PHE A 33 -1.32 4.22 -11.56
CA PHE A 33 -2.54 3.82 -10.83
C PHE A 33 -3.43 5.03 -10.48
N LEU A 34 -2.82 6.15 -10.10
CA LEU A 34 -3.51 7.41 -9.82
C LEU A 34 -4.03 8.10 -11.10
N ALA A 35 -3.34 7.93 -12.22
CA ALA A 35 -3.68 8.51 -13.51
C ALA A 35 -4.71 7.69 -14.33
N ALA A 36 -5.08 6.48 -13.88
CA ALA A 36 -6.10 5.68 -14.55
C ALA A 36 -7.47 6.38 -14.44
N PRO A 37 -8.12 6.75 -15.57
CA PRO A 37 -9.38 7.49 -15.54
C PRO A 37 -10.50 6.56 -15.06
N GLY A 38 -10.89 6.72 -13.80
CA GLY A 38 -11.94 5.91 -13.20
C GLY A 38 -12.14 6.17 -11.71
N GLU A 39 -12.23 7.45 -11.32
CA GLU A 39 -13.25 8.02 -10.44
C GLU A 39 -12.78 9.41 -9.98
N ALA A 40 -13.41 10.46 -10.51
CA ALA A 40 -13.34 11.77 -9.91
C ALA A 40 -13.85 11.66 -8.46
N GLY A 41 -12.94 11.73 -7.50
CA GLY A 41 -13.29 11.68 -6.08
C GLY A 41 -12.59 10.62 -5.25
N ALA A 42 -11.51 9.96 -5.71
CA ALA A 42 -10.60 9.34 -4.75
C ALA A 42 -10.05 10.47 -3.86
N PRO A 43 -10.44 10.56 -2.57
CA PRO A 43 -9.88 11.59 -1.71
C PRO A 43 -8.37 11.36 -1.72
N ALA A 44 -7.61 12.42 -1.99
CA ALA A 44 -6.21 12.44 -1.62
C ALA A 44 -6.20 12.24 -0.10
N LEU A 45 -6.09 10.99 0.35
CA LEU A 45 -5.90 10.70 1.76
C LEU A 45 -4.64 11.47 2.13
N ALA A 46 -4.81 12.54 2.91
CA ALA A 46 -3.71 13.09 3.65
C ALA A 46 -3.21 11.93 4.51
N VAL A 47 -2.08 11.36 4.10
CA VAL A 47 -1.46 10.22 4.76
C VAL A 47 -0.85 10.73 6.06
N ALA A 48 -1.71 11.13 6.98
CA ALA A 48 -1.35 11.47 8.34
C ALA A 48 -1.00 10.16 9.07
N ASP A 49 0.11 10.18 9.80
CA ASP A 49 0.70 9.07 10.58
C ASP A 49 1.61 8.07 9.83
N GLY A 50 2.65 8.56 9.13
CA GLY A 50 3.81 7.73 8.78
C GLY A 50 3.53 6.56 7.82
N ALA A 51 2.36 6.53 7.20
CA ALA A 51 2.01 5.58 6.19
C ALA A 51 2.74 5.92 4.88
N HIS A 52 3.45 4.95 4.33
CA HIS A 52 4.12 5.10 3.05
C HIS A 52 3.44 4.21 2.02
N ASN A 53 3.07 4.80 0.89
CA ASN A 53 2.55 4.13 -0.31
C ASN A 53 1.14 3.51 -0.16
N PRO A 54 0.07 4.33 -0.15
CA PRO A 54 -1.30 3.85 -0.08
C PRO A 54 -1.79 3.28 -1.42
N PHE A 55 -2.46 2.14 -1.38
CA PHE A 55 -3.14 1.53 -2.53
C PHE A 55 -4.59 1.21 -2.22
N PHE A 56 -5.46 1.44 -3.20
CA PHE A 56 -6.83 0.94 -3.16
C PHE A 56 -6.89 -0.46 -3.76
N LEU A 57 -7.56 -1.38 -3.06
CA LEU A 57 -7.82 -2.71 -3.60
C LEU A 57 -8.87 -2.60 -4.71
N ARG A 58 -8.77 -3.43 -5.75
CA ARG A 58 -9.76 -3.51 -6.85
C ARG A 58 -10.51 -4.83 -6.78
N ALA A 59 -11.77 -4.82 -7.22
CA ALA A 59 -12.60 -6.02 -7.23
C ALA A 59 -12.17 -7.05 -8.30
N ALA A 60 -11.48 -6.59 -9.35
CA ALA A 60 -10.90 -7.42 -10.41
C ALA A 60 -9.71 -6.68 -11.05
N ALA A 61 -8.88 -7.38 -11.84
CA ALA A 61 -7.67 -6.83 -12.47
C ALA A 61 -7.89 -5.53 -13.26
N HIS A 62 -9.05 -5.39 -13.90
CA HIS A 62 -9.47 -4.18 -14.62
C HIS A 62 -10.78 -3.59 -14.09
N GLY A 63 -11.20 -4.00 -12.88
CA GLY A 63 -12.42 -3.54 -12.23
C GLY A 63 -12.23 -2.21 -11.50
N GLY A 64 -13.35 -1.65 -11.04
CA GLY A 64 -13.33 -0.51 -10.11
C GLY A 64 -12.66 -0.85 -8.78
N ALA A 65 -12.48 0.18 -7.94
CA ALA A 65 -12.05 -0.02 -6.56
C ALA A 65 -13.03 -0.98 -5.84
N LEU A 66 -12.48 -1.86 -5.01
CA LEU A 66 -13.28 -2.72 -4.15
C LEU A 66 -14.07 -1.83 -3.19
N ARG A 67 -15.39 -2.00 -3.23
CA ARG A 67 -16.30 -1.41 -2.24
C ARG A 67 -16.64 -2.49 -1.23
N LEU A 68 -16.34 -2.21 0.03
CA LEU A 68 -16.73 -3.06 1.14
C LEU A 68 -18.25 -3.02 1.33
N GLN A 69 -18.77 -3.99 2.06
CA GLN A 69 -20.14 -3.93 2.54
C GLN A 69 -20.37 -2.61 3.31
N GLY A 70 -21.33 -1.82 2.83
CA GLY A 70 -21.58 -0.45 3.29
C GLY A 70 -21.00 0.66 2.41
N GLY A 71 -20.33 0.34 1.31
CA GLY A 71 -19.93 1.30 0.26
C GLY A 71 -18.60 2.01 0.48
N ASP A 72 -17.91 1.70 1.57
CA ASP A 72 -16.58 2.22 1.90
C ASP A 72 -15.48 1.53 1.09
N SER A 73 -14.28 2.12 1.06
CA SER A 73 -13.11 1.56 0.37
C SER A 73 -12.09 0.96 1.34
N LEU A 74 -11.28 0.03 0.84
CA LEU A 74 -10.06 -0.41 1.52
C LEU A 74 -8.83 0.35 1.03
N VAL A 75 -7.99 0.74 1.98
CA VAL A 75 -6.66 1.28 1.75
C VAL A 75 -5.64 0.37 2.40
N ILE A 76 -4.55 0.10 1.69
CA ILE A 76 -3.42 -0.71 2.15
C ILE A 76 -2.18 0.16 2.12
N PHE A 77 -1.39 0.17 3.20
CA PHE A 77 -0.12 0.91 3.27
C PHE A 77 0.88 0.21 4.18
N HIS A 78 2.16 0.61 4.09
CA HIS A 78 3.21 0.10 4.96
C HIS A 78 3.64 1.17 5.97
N THR A 79 3.90 0.76 7.22
CA THR A 79 4.41 1.67 8.26
C THR A 79 5.89 2.00 8.11
N ALA A 80 6.67 1.14 7.45
CA ALA A 80 8.09 1.37 7.17
C ALA A 80 8.54 0.59 5.92
N PRO A 81 8.57 1.20 4.72
CA PRO A 81 8.78 0.50 3.45
C PRO A 81 10.21 -0.05 3.26
N TYR A 82 11.18 0.35 4.09
CA TYR A 82 12.60 -0.01 3.98
C TYR A 82 13.19 -0.65 5.26
N ARG A 83 12.34 -1.00 6.23
CA ARG A 83 12.70 -1.76 7.46
C ARG A 83 11.70 -2.88 7.66
N ALA A 84 11.74 -3.59 8.80
CA ALA A 84 10.73 -4.58 9.21
C ALA A 84 9.36 -3.92 9.51
N GLY A 85 8.82 -3.16 8.55
CA GLY A 85 7.48 -2.57 8.61
C GLY A 85 6.41 -3.63 8.49
N VAL A 86 5.19 -3.25 8.86
CA VAL A 86 4.00 -4.08 8.73
C VAL A 86 3.05 -3.47 7.71
N VAL A 87 2.34 -4.34 7.01
CA VAL A 87 1.21 -3.98 6.17
C VAL A 87 0.06 -3.60 7.10
N VAL A 88 -0.50 -2.43 6.88
CA VAL A 88 -1.69 -1.94 7.55
C VAL A 88 -2.81 -1.88 6.54
N ILE A 89 -3.97 -2.35 6.95
CA ILE A 89 -5.19 -2.33 6.17
C ILE A 89 -6.15 -1.41 6.90
N ALA A 90 -6.83 -0.55 6.15
CA ALA A 90 -7.77 0.39 6.72
C ALA A 90 -9.03 0.51 5.86
N ARG A 91 -10.16 0.70 6.54
CA ARG A 91 -11.42 1.07 5.90
C ARG A 91 -11.59 2.58 5.95
N VAL A 92 -11.88 3.17 4.80
CA VAL A 92 -12.07 4.61 4.65
C VAL A 92 -13.41 4.90 4.00
N ASN A 93 -14.10 5.92 4.48
CA ASN A 93 -15.34 6.39 3.86
C ASN A 93 -15.05 7.23 2.60
N ALA A 94 -16.10 7.67 1.91
CA ALA A 94 -15.99 8.52 0.72
C ALA A 94 -15.35 9.89 0.99
N ALA A 95 -15.34 10.37 2.24
CA ALA A 95 -14.65 11.58 2.66
C ALA A 95 -13.15 11.35 2.95
N GLY A 96 -12.67 10.10 2.88
CA GLY A 96 -11.30 9.72 3.21
C GLY A 96 -11.04 9.53 4.69
N GLU A 97 -12.07 9.53 5.53
CA GLU A 97 -11.94 9.34 6.97
C GLU A 97 -11.84 7.85 7.31
N PHE A 98 -10.93 7.51 8.22
CA PHE A 98 -10.77 6.15 8.72
C PHE A 98 -11.96 5.72 9.57
N ARG A 99 -12.59 4.61 9.21
CA ARG A 99 -13.54 3.89 10.06
C ARG A 99 -12.81 3.00 11.05
N TRP A 100 -11.79 2.30 10.56
CA TRP A 100 -10.87 1.50 11.36
C TRP A 100 -9.54 1.32 10.63
N ARG A 101 -8.51 0.95 11.39
CA ARG A 101 -7.18 0.56 10.90
C ARG A 101 -6.75 -0.71 11.61
N THR A 102 -6.08 -1.59 10.89
CA THR A 102 -5.61 -2.88 11.40
C THR A 102 -4.19 -3.13 10.95
N GLU A 103 -3.27 -3.13 11.91
CA GLU A 103 -1.91 -3.61 11.69
C GLU A 103 -1.95 -5.13 11.53
N THR A 104 -1.44 -5.62 10.41
CA THR A 104 -1.38 -7.06 10.15
C THR A 104 -0.05 -7.64 10.62
N ALA A 105 0.05 -8.97 10.61
CA ALA A 105 1.31 -9.67 10.80
C ALA A 105 2.17 -9.75 9.52
N LEU A 106 1.71 -9.19 8.40
CA LEU A 106 2.43 -9.22 7.13
C LEU A 106 3.49 -8.12 7.10
N GLY A 107 4.74 -8.46 6.78
CA GLY A 107 5.77 -7.48 6.44
C GLY A 107 5.89 -7.22 4.95
N ARG A 108 5.33 -8.11 4.14
CA ARG A 108 5.19 -7.96 2.69
C ARG A 108 3.85 -8.54 2.28
N LEU A 109 3.10 -7.79 1.47
CA LEU A 109 1.91 -8.26 0.78
C LEU A 109 2.29 -8.85 -0.57
N ASP A 110 1.90 -10.11 -0.82
CA ASP A 110 2.15 -10.80 -2.08
C ASP A 110 0.90 -10.84 -2.95
N GLU A 111 -0.26 -11.13 -2.35
CA GLU A 111 -1.54 -11.21 -3.04
C GLU A 111 -2.68 -10.70 -2.16
N ALA A 112 -3.69 -10.09 -2.79
CA ALA A 112 -4.93 -9.70 -2.16
C ALA A 112 -6.09 -10.41 -2.85
N LEU A 113 -6.93 -11.07 -2.06
CA LEU A 113 -8.13 -11.75 -2.49
C LEU A 113 -9.33 -10.84 -2.19
N PRO A 114 -9.89 -10.18 -3.22
CA PRO A 114 -10.94 -9.19 -3.02
C PRO A 114 -12.26 -9.88 -2.66
N ASP A 115 -12.80 -9.52 -1.50
CA ASP A 115 -14.17 -9.85 -1.08
C ASP A 115 -14.76 -8.64 -0.32
N PRO A 116 -16.02 -8.23 -0.58
CA PRO A 116 -16.61 -7.06 0.06
C PRO A 116 -16.83 -7.18 1.58
N ALA A 117 -16.94 -8.40 2.12
CA ALA A 117 -17.21 -8.65 3.54
C ALA A 117 -15.99 -9.20 4.27
N ARG A 118 -15.16 -10.00 3.59
CA ARG A 118 -14.00 -10.70 4.16
C ARG A 118 -12.79 -10.67 3.22
N PRO A 119 -12.27 -9.49 2.90
CA PRO A 119 -11.06 -9.40 2.10
C PRO A 119 -9.91 -10.14 2.79
N ALA A 120 -9.17 -10.90 2.00
CA ALA A 120 -8.07 -11.71 2.51
C ALA A 120 -6.75 -11.36 1.81
N PHE A 121 -5.65 -11.55 2.52
CA PHE A 121 -4.33 -11.06 2.15
C PHE A 121 -3.31 -12.15 2.40
N ILE A 122 -2.55 -12.49 1.37
CA ILE A 122 -1.47 -13.47 1.44
C ILE A 122 -0.16 -12.72 1.41
N GLY A 123 0.76 -13.12 2.27
CA GLY A 123 2.10 -12.55 2.28
C GLY A 123 3.00 -13.30 3.24
N ALA A 124 4.03 -12.62 3.73
CA ALA A 124 4.96 -13.19 4.70
C ALA A 124 5.17 -12.26 5.89
N ARG A 125 5.57 -12.83 7.03
CA ARG A 125 6.00 -12.04 8.20
C ARG A 125 7.17 -11.10 7.84
N PRO A 126 7.34 -9.98 8.58
CA PRO A 126 8.52 -9.15 8.47
C PRO A 126 9.79 -9.99 8.56
N ARG A 127 10.74 -9.70 7.66
CA ARG A 127 12.01 -10.41 7.61
C ARG A 127 12.79 -10.16 8.89
N VAL A 128 13.27 -11.24 9.50
CA VAL A 128 14.23 -11.22 10.60
C VAL A 128 15.49 -11.91 10.10
N GLU A 129 16.64 -11.28 10.29
CA GLU A 129 17.92 -11.82 9.84
C GLU A 129 18.17 -13.22 10.41
N GLY A 130 18.68 -14.12 9.57
CA GLY A 130 18.90 -15.52 9.93
C GLY A 130 17.64 -16.38 10.08
N LYS A 131 16.44 -15.86 9.78
CA LYS A 131 15.18 -16.61 9.83
C LYS A 131 14.47 -16.68 8.48
N VAL A 132 13.89 -17.84 8.19
CA VAL A 132 13.00 -18.01 7.04
C VAL A 132 11.68 -17.30 7.32
N PRO A 133 11.21 -16.38 6.44
CA PRO A 133 9.92 -15.71 6.62
C PRO A 133 8.75 -16.69 6.52
N GLU A 134 7.87 -16.65 7.52
CA GLU A 134 6.66 -17.47 7.55
C GLU A 134 5.59 -16.90 6.59
N PRO A 135 5.04 -17.71 5.67
CA PRO A 135 3.91 -17.32 4.83
C PRO A 135 2.62 -17.31 5.65
N LEU A 136 1.82 -16.26 5.48
CA LEU A 136 0.60 -16.02 6.23
C LEU A 136 -0.58 -15.71 5.30
N LEU A 137 -1.77 -16.14 5.73
CA LEU A 137 -3.07 -15.66 5.26
C LEU A 137 -3.69 -14.81 6.37
N VAL A 138 -4.01 -13.56 6.05
CA VAL A 138 -4.73 -12.64 6.92
C VAL A 138 -6.10 -12.37 6.34
N VAL A 139 -7.16 -12.67 7.08
CA VAL A 139 -8.55 -12.36 6.70
C VAL A 139 -9.06 -11.24 7.58
N ILE A 140 -9.61 -10.20 6.97
CA ILE A 140 -10.16 -9.05 7.70
C ILE A 140 -11.68 -9.09 7.65
N ASP A 141 -12.33 -8.93 8.80
CA ASP A 141 -13.76 -8.59 8.85
C ASP A 141 -13.94 -7.14 8.40
N ALA A 142 -14.64 -6.91 7.29
CA ALA A 142 -14.79 -5.59 6.70
C ALA A 142 -15.59 -4.61 7.60
N GLU A 143 -16.50 -5.12 8.42
CA GLU A 143 -17.33 -4.29 9.30
C GLU A 143 -16.51 -3.82 10.50
N THR A 144 -15.84 -4.74 11.19
CA THR A 144 -15.18 -4.44 12.47
C THR A 144 -13.68 -4.20 12.37
N GLY A 145 -13.04 -4.53 11.26
CA GLY A 145 -11.59 -4.49 11.09
C GLY A 145 -10.84 -5.61 11.82
N LYS A 146 -11.53 -6.61 12.39
CA LYS A 146 -10.87 -7.70 13.12
C LYS A 146 -10.10 -8.58 12.15
N ALA A 147 -8.86 -8.93 12.50
CA ALA A 147 -8.01 -9.79 11.69
C ALA A 147 -7.94 -11.21 12.27
N ALA A 148 -8.17 -12.21 11.42
CA ALA A 148 -7.78 -13.59 11.66
C ALA A 148 -6.50 -13.87 10.87
N THR A 149 -5.48 -14.41 11.52
CA THR A 149 -4.19 -14.74 10.89
C THR A 149 -3.95 -16.23 10.94
N HIS A 150 -3.61 -16.82 9.80
CA HIS A 150 -3.33 -18.24 9.63
C HIS A 150 -1.95 -18.43 9.01
N SER A 151 -1.19 -19.39 9.53
CA SER A 151 0.03 -19.85 8.88
C SER A 151 -0.31 -20.66 7.63
N LEU A 152 0.49 -20.51 6.58
CA LEU A 152 0.40 -21.32 5.36
C LEU A 152 1.51 -22.38 5.29
N LEU A 153 2.29 -22.54 6.35
CA LEU A 153 3.18 -23.68 6.48
C LEU A 153 2.33 -24.96 6.61
N VAL A 154 2.68 -25.96 5.81
CA VAL A 154 2.11 -27.30 5.95
C VAL A 154 2.92 -28.02 7.04
N GLU A 155 2.24 -28.50 8.07
CA GLU A 155 2.82 -29.40 9.09
C GLU A 155 3.03 -30.81 8.54
#